data_AF-A0A101HC34-F1
#
_entry.id   AF-A0A101HC34-F1
#
_cell.length_a   1.000
_cell.length_b   1.000
_cell.length_c   1.000
_cell.angle_alpha   90.00
_cell.angle_beta   90.00
_cell.angle_gamma   90.00
#
_symmetry.space_group_name_H-M   'P 1'
#
loop_
_entity.id
_entity.type
_entity.pdbx_description
1 polymer ?
#
loop_
_entity_poly.entity_id
_entity_poly.type
_entity_poly.pdbx_seq_one_letter_code
_entity_poly.pdbx_strand_id
1 'polypeptide(L)'
;MVIQYIQIINKIAIKLLTFFEKVIYLVLLNFKITYTKLYEKKENDMKTEQLGRHILVEYYNCNEDILNNHKLIEELMVKAAKKANATVVESVFHLFNPYGVSGAVVISESHLTIHTWPEYGYASVDLFTCGEKVNPWVAFDFLLEGLKAEKSESTEIARGMVDKIRRFSNKDLGKITFKPEEDIA
;
A
#
# COMPACT_ATOMS: atom_id res chain seq x y z
N MET A 1 4.18 -53.85 53.93
CA MET A 1 5.28 -53.68 52.96
C MET A 1 4.80 -53.35 51.55
N VAL A 2 3.89 -54.13 50.94
CA VAL A 2 3.44 -53.92 49.54
C VAL A 2 2.72 -52.57 49.30
N ILE A 3 1.84 -52.16 50.22
CA ILE A 3 1.09 -50.88 50.10
C ILE A 3 2.02 -49.66 50.09
N GLN A 4 3.07 -49.68 50.92
CA GLN A 4 4.04 -48.58 51.02
C GLN A 4 4.91 -48.48 49.76
N TYR A 5 5.23 -49.61 49.15
CA TYR A 5 5.95 -49.67 47.86
C TYR A 5 5.09 -49.12 46.71
N ILE A 6 3.80 -49.47 46.66
CA ILE A 6 2.85 -48.91 45.68
C ILE A 6 2.68 -47.39 45.86
N GLN A 7 2.62 -46.89 47.10
CA GLN A 7 2.56 -45.45 47.37
C GLN A 7 3.82 -44.69 46.91
N ILE A 8 5.01 -45.31 47.02
CA ILE A 8 6.27 -44.72 46.54
C ILE A 8 6.27 -44.67 45.00
N ILE A 9 5.89 -45.76 44.33
CA ILE A 9 5.80 -45.81 42.86
C ILE A 9 4.82 -44.76 42.35
N ASN A 10 3.63 -44.64 42.97
CA ASN A 10 2.65 -43.63 42.58
C ASN A 10 3.16 -42.19 42.78
N LYS A 11 3.88 -41.91 43.88
CA LYS A 11 4.50 -40.58 44.08
C LYS A 11 5.58 -40.27 43.05
N ILE A 12 6.38 -41.27 42.66
CA ILE A 12 7.39 -41.13 41.61
C ILE A 12 6.71 -40.91 40.25
N ALA A 13 5.70 -41.70 39.92
CA ALA A 13 4.94 -41.56 38.68
C ALA A 13 4.27 -40.19 38.54
N ILE A 14 3.66 -39.66 39.62
CA ILE A 14 3.06 -38.31 39.64
C ILE A 14 4.14 -37.23 39.48
N LYS A 15 5.31 -37.38 40.13
CA LYS A 15 6.44 -36.45 39.94
C LYS A 15 6.99 -36.48 38.53
N LEU A 16 7.10 -37.65 37.91
CA LEU A 16 7.49 -37.75 36.50
C LEU A 16 6.44 -37.12 35.58
N LEU A 17 5.16 -37.39 35.79
CA LEU A 17 4.08 -36.82 34.98
C LEU A 17 4.06 -35.29 35.03
N THR A 18 4.14 -34.72 36.25
CA THR A 18 4.21 -33.26 36.44
C THR A 18 5.51 -32.65 35.89
N PHE A 19 6.61 -33.41 35.86
CA PHE A 19 7.84 -32.98 35.20
C PHE A 19 7.66 -32.91 33.68
N PHE A 20 7.06 -33.93 33.07
CA PHE A 20 6.76 -33.93 31.63
C PHE A 20 5.80 -32.80 31.23
N GLU A 21 4.76 -32.55 32.02
CA GLU A 21 3.83 -31.43 31.79
C GLU A 21 4.54 -30.07 31.80
N LYS A 22 5.46 -29.86 32.75
CA LYS A 22 6.26 -28.61 32.83
C LYS A 22 7.20 -28.46 31.64
N VAL A 23 7.83 -29.54 31.18
CA VAL A 23 8.69 -29.51 30.00
C VAL A 23 7.88 -29.18 28.75
N ILE A 24 6.71 -29.79 28.57
CA ILE A 24 5.79 -29.48 27.45
C ILE A 24 5.36 -28.01 27.51
N TYR A 25 4.98 -27.52 28.69
CA TYR A 25 4.59 -26.11 28.87
C TYR A 25 5.74 -25.14 28.51
N LEU A 26 6.97 -25.42 28.95
CA LEU A 26 8.15 -24.61 28.62
C LEU A 26 8.46 -24.62 27.12
N VAL A 27 8.31 -25.76 26.44
CA VAL A 27 8.50 -25.86 24.98
C VAL A 27 7.44 -25.03 24.25
N LEU A 28 6.17 -25.14 24.64
CA LEU A 28 5.07 -24.36 24.04
C LEU A 28 5.23 -22.86 24.29
N LEU A 29 5.68 -22.46 25.49
CA LEU A 29 5.92 -21.07 25.84
C LEU A 29 7.07 -20.47 25.03
N ASN A 30 8.19 -21.19 24.89
CA ASN A 30 9.32 -20.76 24.06
C ASN A 30 8.93 -20.67 22.58
N PHE A 31 8.12 -21.60 22.07
CA PHE A 31 7.60 -21.55 20.71
C PHE A 31 6.71 -20.32 20.51
N LYS A 32 5.78 -20.04 21.45
CA LYS A 32 4.92 -18.84 21.41
C LYS A 32 5.73 -17.55 21.45
N ILE A 33 6.71 -17.43 22.36
CA ILE A 33 7.59 -16.25 22.45
C ILE A 33 8.38 -16.05 21.16
N THR A 34 8.95 -17.12 20.60
CA THR A 34 9.72 -17.05 19.36
C THR A 34 8.82 -16.65 18.19
N TYR A 35 7.62 -17.23 18.11
CA TYR A 35 6.64 -16.90 17.10
C TYR A 35 6.19 -15.43 17.19
N THR A 36 5.88 -14.93 18.38
CA THR A 36 5.52 -13.52 18.59
C THR A 36 6.67 -12.59 18.20
N LYS A 37 7.91 -12.88 18.58
CA LYS A 37 9.08 -12.09 18.17
C LYS A 37 9.32 -12.10 16.66
N LEU A 38 9.11 -13.24 15.99
CA LEU A 38 9.21 -13.33 14.53
C LEU A 38 8.10 -12.53 13.85
N TYR A 39 6.90 -12.53 14.42
CA TYR A 39 5.76 -11.76 13.92
C TYR A 39 5.98 -10.26 14.08
N GLU A 40 6.37 -9.80 15.28
CA GLU A 40 6.72 -8.40 15.56
C GLU A 40 7.91 -7.92 14.70
N LYS A 41 8.93 -8.76 14.51
CA LYS A 41 10.05 -8.44 13.61
C LYS A 41 9.60 -8.31 12.16
N LYS A 42 8.72 -9.19 11.69
CA LYS A 42 8.16 -9.14 10.32
C LYS A 42 7.28 -7.92 10.11
N GLU A 43 6.57 -7.47 11.14
CA GLU A 43 5.77 -6.24 11.11
C GLU A 43 6.64 -4.98 11.10
N ASN A 44 7.74 -4.96 11.88
CA ASN A 44 8.72 -3.86 11.87
C ASN A 44 9.59 -3.79 10.60
N ASP A 45 9.96 -4.93 10.00
CA ASP A 45 10.67 -4.98 8.71
C ASP A 45 9.77 -4.57 7.51
N MET A 46 8.45 -4.47 7.71
CA MET A 46 7.48 -4.15 6.64
C MET A 46 7.18 -2.66 6.47
N LYS A 47 7.84 -1.77 7.21
CA LYS A 47 7.73 -0.33 6.95
C LYS A 47 8.77 0.06 5.89
N THR A 48 8.50 -0.27 4.63
CA THR A 48 9.28 0.24 3.49
C THR A 48 9.21 1.76 3.45
N GLU A 49 10.27 2.43 3.91
CA GLU A 49 10.42 3.88 3.75
C GLU A 49 10.56 4.20 2.25
N GLN A 50 9.61 4.97 1.73
CA GLN A 50 9.53 5.34 0.33
C GLN A 50 9.09 6.80 0.19
N LEU A 51 9.53 7.46 -0.90
CA LEU A 51 9.16 8.86 -1.17
C LEU A 51 7.71 9.00 -1.65
N GLY A 52 7.18 8.00 -2.35
CA GLY A 52 5.83 8.05 -2.86
C GLY A 52 5.22 6.69 -3.19
N ARG A 53 3.92 6.73 -3.45
CA ARG A 53 3.05 5.59 -3.71
C ARG A 53 2.48 5.77 -5.12
N HIS A 54 2.70 4.78 -5.97
CA HIS A 54 2.21 4.82 -7.35
C HIS A 54 1.27 3.65 -7.61
N ILE A 55 -0.02 3.93 -7.75
CA ILE A 55 -0.99 2.91 -8.13
C ILE A 55 -1.17 2.97 -9.64
N LEU A 56 -0.90 1.85 -10.31
CA LEU A 56 -1.29 1.61 -11.70
C LEU A 56 -2.66 0.96 -11.67
N VAL A 57 -3.62 1.52 -12.40
CA VAL A 57 -5.03 1.15 -12.31
C VAL A 57 -5.59 0.88 -13.69
N GLU A 58 -6.30 -0.23 -13.78
CA GLU A 58 -7.06 -0.66 -14.94
C GLU A 58 -8.55 -0.59 -14.59
N TYR A 59 -9.33 0.25 -15.26
CA TYR A 59 -10.80 0.30 -15.12
C TYR A 59 -11.48 -0.30 -16.34
N TYR A 60 -12.43 -1.22 -16.11
CA TYR A 60 -13.13 -1.97 -17.14
C TYR A 60 -14.63 -1.73 -17.08
N ASN A 61 -15.29 -1.87 -18.23
CA ASN A 61 -16.73 -1.66 -18.42
C ASN A 61 -17.20 -0.29 -17.88
N CYS A 62 -16.39 0.75 -18.12
CA CYS A 62 -16.74 2.12 -17.79
C CYS A 62 -17.83 2.65 -18.73
N ASN A 63 -18.46 3.74 -18.33
CA ASN A 63 -19.41 4.41 -19.21
C ASN A 63 -18.71 5.11 -20.39
N GLU A 64 -18.99 4.68 -21.62
CA GLU A 64 -18.33 5.15 -22.84
C GLU A 64 -18.53 6.65 -23.10
N ASP A 65 -19.71 7.20 -22.81
CA ASP A 65 -20.00 8.64 -22.97
C ASP A 65 -19.14 9.49 -22.03
N ILE A 66 -18.87 8.99 -20.82
CA ILE A 66 -17.95 9.62 -19.87
C ILE A 66 -16.53 9.55 -20.41
N LEU A 67 -16.09 8.37 -20.85
CA LEU A 67 -14.73 8.15 -21.37
C LEU A 67 -14.40 9.01 -22.60
N ASN A 68 -15.41 9.37 -23.40
CA ASN A 68 -15.24 10.19 -24.60
C ASN A 68 -15.45 11.70 -24.37
N ASN A 69 -15.56 12.15 -23.11
CA ASN A 69 -15.80 13.55 -22.77
C ASN A 69 -14.63 14.14 -21.97
N HIS A 70 -13.71 14.81 -22.65
CA HIS A 70 -12.50 15.36 -22.01
C HIS A 70 -12.79 16.32 -20.85
N LYS A 71 -13.87 17.12 -20.91
CA LYS A 71 -14.22 18.05 -19.82
C LYS A 71 -14.65 17.29 -18.56
N LEU A 72 -15.46 16.25 -18.73
CA LEU A 72 -15.92 15.43 -17.61
C LEU A 72 -14.76 14.65 -17.01
N ILE A 73 -13.88 14.09 -17.85
CA ILE A 73 -12.67 13.40 -17.40
C ILE A 73 -11.73 14.35 -16.64
N GLU A 74 -11.50 15.56 -17.15
CA GLU A 74 -10.72 16.58 -16.43
C GLU A 74 -11.31 16.89 -15.06
N GLU A 75 -12.63 17.15 -15.00
CA GLU A 75 -13.32 17.40 -13.74
C GLU A 75 -13.18 16.25 -12.74
N LEU A 76 -13.35 15.01 -13.20
CA LEU A 76 -13.22 13.81 -12.36
C LEU A 76 -11.79 13.67 -11.83
N MET A 77 -10.78 13.79 -12.68
CA MET A 77 -9.37 13.66 -12.28
C MET A 77 -8.95 14.75 -11.29
N VAL A 78 -9.36 16.00 -11.51
CA VAL A 78 -9.07 17.12 -10.58
C VAL A 78 -9.79 16.92 -9.24
N LYS A 79 -11.05 16.44 -9.26
CA LYS A 79 -11.79 16.12 -8.02
C LYS A 79 -11.15 14.94 -7.28
N ALA A 80 -10.67 13.92 -7.99
CA ALA A 80 -9.96 12.77 -7.42
C ALA A 80 -8.69 13.21 -6.69
N ALA A 81 -7.86 14.04 -7.32
CA ALA A 81 -6.66 14.61 -6.70
C ALA A 81 -6.99 15.38 -5.40
N LYS A 82 -7.99 16.26 -5.45
CA LYS A 82 -8.42 17.04 -4.27
C LYS A 82 -8.97 16.17 -3.14
N LYS A 83 -9.76 15.13 -3.47
CA LYS A 83 -10.28 14.17 -2.49
C LYS A 83 -9.18 13.33 -1.86
N ALA A 84 -8.14 12.98 -2.62
CA ALA A 84 -6.95 12.34 -2.10
C ALA A 84 -6.07 13.27 -1.24
N ASN A 85 -6.49 14.52 -1.02
CA ASN A 85 -5.76 15.57 -0.29
C ASN A 85 -4.48 16.03 -1.00
N ALA A 86 -4.41 15.86 -2.32
CA ALA A 86 -3.32 16.38 -3.15
C ALA A 86 -3.56 17.84 -3.52
N THR A 87 -2.48 18.61 -3.63
CA THR A 87 -2.52 20.00 -4.14
C THR A 87 -2.32 19.97 -5.64
N VAL A 88 -3.33 20.38 -6.40
CA VAL A 88 -3.29 20.48 -7.86
C VAL A 88 -2.49 21.72 -8.27
N VAL A 89 -1.54 21.53 -9.17
CA VAL A 89 -0.72 22.59 -9.78
C VAL A 89 -1.28 22.99 -11.14
N GLU A 90 -1.52 22.01 -12.01
CA GLU A 90 -2.00 22.22 -13.38
C GLU A 90 -2.74 20.97 -13.89
N SER A 91 -3.62 21.16 -14.87
CA SER A 91 -4.29 20.07 -15.60
C SER A 91 -4.20 20.28 -17.11
N VAL A 92 -4.04 19.19 -17.87
CA VAL A 92 -4.05 19.20 -19.33
C VAL A 92 -4.76 17.96 -19.85
N PHE A 93 -5.72 18.14 -20.76
CA PHE A 93 -6.54 17.08 -21.32
C PHE A 93 -6.71 17.27 -22.83
N HIS A 94 -6.65 16.17 -23.57
CA HIS A 94 -6.80 16.14 -25.02
C HIS A 94 -7.80 15.06 -25.43
N LEU A 95 -8.78 15.45 -26.25
CA LEU A 95 -9.71 14.53 -26.92
C LEU A 95 -9.15 14.19 -28.30
N PHE A 96 -8.96 12.91 -28.59
CA PHE A 96 -8.52 12.42 -29.89
C PHE A 96 -9.70 12.22 -30.85
N ASN A 97 -9.37 12.17 -32.14
CA ASN A 97 -10.30 11.82 -33.20
C ASN A 97 -10.00 10.39 -33.69
N PRO A 98 -10.99 9.48 -33.76
CA PRO A 98 -12.43 9.74 -33.61
C PRO A 98 -12.94 9.78 -32.16
N TYR A 99 -12.19 9.22 -31.19
CA TYR A 99 -12.60 9.16 -29.78
C TYR A 99 -11.38 8.95 -28.86
N GLY A 100 -11.61 9.06 -27.55
CA GLY A 100 -10.63 8.77 -26.50
C GLY A 100 -9.97 10.01 -25.95
N VAL A 101 -9.65 9.98 -24.67
CA VAL A 101 -9.11 11.11 -23.91
C VAL A 101 -7.77 10.69 -23.31
N SER A 102 -6.77 11.55 -23.44
CA SER A 102 -5.57 11.49 -22.59
C SER A 102 -5.48 12.75 -21.76
N GLY A 103 -5.09 12.61 -20.50
CA GLY A 103 -4.83 13.78 -19.68
C GLY A 103 -4.03 13.51 -18.44
N ALA A 104 -3.56 14.61 -17.86
CA ALA A 104 -2.70 14.64 -16.71
C ALA A 104 -3.12 15.76 -15.76
N VAL A 105 -3.08 15.46 -14.47
CA VAL A 105 -3.16 16.43 -13.38
C VAL A 105 -1.81 16.42 -12.68
N VAL A 106 -1.06 17.51 -12.82
CA VAL A 106 0.18 17.71 -12.09
C VAL A 106 -0.20 18.12 -10.66
N ILE A 107 0.31 17.38 -9.69
CA ILE A 107 0.15 17.70 -8.27
C ILE A 107 1.52 18.03 -7.67
N SER A 108 1.54 18.60 -6.46
CA SER A 108 2.79 18.83 -5.75
C SER A 108 3.61 17.52 -5.69
N GLU A 109 4.75 17.51 -6.40
CA GLU A 109 5.78 16.48 -6.38
C GLU A 109 5.44 15.14 -7.08
N SER A 110 4.32 15.04 -7.81
CA SER A 110 3.91 13.81 -8.53
C SER A 110 2.79 14.09 -9.57
N HIS A 111 1.94 13.11 -9.92
CA HIS A 111 0.90 13.27 -10.96
C HIS A 111 -0.22 12.24 -10.86
N LEU A 112 -1.38 12.58 -11.42
CA LEU A 112 -2.42 11.61 -11.81
C LEU A 112 -2.58 11.67 -13.34
N THR A 113 -2.57 10.53 -14.02
CA THR A 113 -2.79 10.47 -15.49
C THR A 113 -3.90 9.49 -15.86
N ILE A 114 -4.53 9.73 -17.00
CA ILE A 114 -5.57 8.86 -17.54
C ILE A 114 -5.48 8.77 -19.07
N HIS A 115 -5.70 7.57 -19.59
CA HIS A 115 -5.87 7.26 -21.00
C HIS A 115 -7.13 6.42 -21.18
N THR A 116 -8.05 6.84 -22.05
CA THR A 116 -9.34 6.16 -22.25
C THR A 116 -9.46 5.57 -23.66
N TRP A 117 -10.10 4.39 -23.72
CA TRP A 117 -10.58 3.74 -24.94
C TRP A 117 -12.09 3.51 -24.82
N PRO A 118 -12.91 4.53 -25.18
CA PRO A 118 -14.36 4.45 -25.08
C PRO A 118 -14.95 3.23 -25.77
N GLU A 119 -14.42 2.84 -26.93
CA GLU A 119 -14.86 1.69 -27.73
C GLU A 119 -14.72 0.33 -27.02
N TYR A 120 -13.97 0.28 -25.91
CA TYR A 120 -13.77 -0.90 -25.08
C TYR A 120 -14.28 -0.71 -23.65
N GLY A 121 -14.91 0.44 -23.34
CA GLY A 121 -15.28 0.79 -21.97
C GLY A 121 -14.08 0.77 -21.01
N TYR A 122 -12.89 1.15 -21.48
CA TYR A 122 -11.64 0.95 -20.76
C TYR A 122 -10.92 2.26 -20.46
N ALA A 123 -10.34 2.36 -19.26
CA ALA A 123 -9.43 3.44 -18.89
C ALA A 123 -8.22 2.91 -18.12
N SER A 124 -7.04 3.34 -18.54
CA SER A 124 -5.78 3.17 -17.82
C SER A 124 -5.49 4.42 -17.03
N VAL A 125 -5.22 4.30 -15.73
CA VAL A 125 -5.03 5.42 -14.81
C VAL A 125 -3.81 5.20 -13.94
N ASP A 126 -2.98 6.23 -13.81
CA ASP A 126 -1.83 6.27 -12.90
C ASP A 126 -2.14 7.23 -11.76
N LEU A 127 -2.00 6.78 -10.52
CA LEU A 127 -2.18 7.57 -9.31
C LEU A 127 -0.86 7.63 -8.54
N PHE A 128 0.03 8.54 -8.93
CA PHE A 128 1.30 8.74 -8.26
C PHE A 128 1.17 9.89 -7.26
N THR A 129 1.37 9.60 -5.98
CA THR A 129 1.31 10.58 -4.89
C THR A 129 2.53 10.49 -3.99
N CYS A 130 2.90 11.61 -3.38
CA CYS A 130 4.01 11.74 -2.45
C CYS A 130 3.50 12.23 -1.08
N GLY A 131 4.18 11.81 -0.01
CA GLY A 131 3.86 12.19 1.36
C GLY A 131 2.75 11.38 2.05
N GLU A 132 2.78 11.35 3.38
CA GLU A 132 1.90 10.50 4.20
C GLU A 132 0.45 11.00 4.29
N LYS A 133 0.22 12.28 4.01
CA LYS A 133 -1.10 12.92 4.11
C LYS A 133 -1.96 12.75 2.86
N VAL A 134 -1.38 12.24 1.78
CA VAL A 134 -2.05 12.01 0.49
C VAL A 134 -2.32 10.52 0.36
N ASN A 135 -3.58 10.13 0.12
CA ASN A 135 -3.93 8.72 -0.05
C ASN A 135 -4.42 8.45 -1.48
N PRO A 136 -3.61 7.82 -2.34
CA PRO A 136 -3.99 7.55 -3.74
C PRO A 136 -5.18 6.60 -3.86
N TRP A 137 -5.46 5.75 -2.87
CA TRP A 137 -6.64 4.88 -2.90
C TRP A 137 -7.96 5.65 -2.81
N VAL A 138 -7.96 6.85 -2.22
CA VAL A 138 -9.15 7.72 -2.23
C VAL A 138 -9.45 8.25 -3.64
N ALA A 139 -8.41 8.55 -4.43
CA ALA A 139 -8.58 8.91 -5.83
C ALA A 139 -9.05 7.69 -6.65
N PHE A 140 -8.51 6.50 -6.36
CA PHE A 140 -8.94 5.25 -6.98
C PHE A 140 -10.44 4.99 -6.77
N ASP A 141 -10.92 5.02 -5.53
CA ASP A 141 -12.34 4.74 -5.22
C ASP A 141 -13.27 5.79 -5.87
N PHE A 142 -12.86 7.06 -5.83
CA PHE A 142 -13.62 8.14 -6.46
C PHE A 142 -13.71 7.99 -7.98
N LEU A 143 -12.64 7.59 -8.65
CA LEU A 143 -12.63 7.38 -10.10
C LEU A 143 -13.38 6.11 -10.50
N LEU A 144 -13.35 5.05 -9.69
CA LEU A 144 -14.15 3.84 -9.89
C LEU A 144 -15.64 4.21 -10.01
N GLU A 145 -16.15 4.98 -9.05
CA GLU A 145 -17.53 5.48 -9.05
C GLU A 145 -17.78 6.49 -10.18
N GLY A 146 -16.87 7.45 -10.37
CA GLY A 146 -17.02 8.55 -11.31
C GLY A 146 -17.03 8.11 -12.78
N LEU A 147 -16.21 7.11 -13.12
CA LEU A 147 -16.17 6.50 -14.45
C LEU A 147 -17.26 5.43 -14.64
N LYS A 148 -17.97 5.08 -13.57
CA LYS A 148 -18.94 3.97 -13.52
C LYS A 148 -18.32 2.66 -14.00
N ALA A 149 -17.10 2.38 -13.56
CA ALA A 149 -16.42 1.14 -13.89
C ALA A 149 -17.04 -0.02 -13.11
N GLU A 150 -17.34 -1.12 -13.80
CA GLU A 150 -17.87 -2.33 -13.16
C GLU A 150 -16.77 -3.13 -12.46
N LYS A 151 -15.57 -3.14 -13.06
CA LYS A 151 -14.42 -3.89 -12.56
C LYS A 151 -13.18 -3.01 -12.60
N SER A 152 -12.26 -3.25 -11.67
CA SER A 152 -10.93 -2.69 -11.69
C SER A 152 -9.86 -3.71 -11.33
N GLU A 153 -8.65 -3.48 -11.83
CA GLU A 153 -7.43 -4.14 -11.39
C GLU A 153 -6.41 -3.07 -11.02
N SER A 154 -5.54 -3.34 -10.05
CA SER A 154 -4.54 -2.36 -9.63
C SER A 154 -3.28 -3.02 -9.11
N THR A 155 -2.16 -2.32 -9.28
CA THR A 155 -0.87 -2.69 -8.71
C THR A 155 -0.26 -1.45 -8.07
N GLU A 156 0.09 -1.54 -6.77
CA GLU A 156 0.79 -0.47 -6.08
C GLU A 156 2.31 -0.70 -6.14
N ILE A 157 3.03 0.34 -6.55
CA ILE A 157 4.49 0.37 -6.66
C ILE A 157 5.05 1.42 -5.72
N ALA A 158 5.94 0.97 -4.83
CA ALA A 158 6.79 1.81 -4.01
C ALA A 158 7.73 2.67 -4.87
N ARG A 159 7.67 4.00 -4.75
CA ARG A 159 8.57 4.92 -5.47
C ARG A 159 9.56 5.57 -4.52
N GLY A 160 10.83 5.59 -4.92
CA GLY A 160 11.90 6.19 -4.14
C GLY A 160 12.16 5.45 -2.82
N MET A 161 12.47 4.15 -2.89
CA MET A 161 12.85 3.37 -1.71
C MET A 161 14.07 4.00 -1.02
N VAL A 162 13.89 4.49 0.20
CA VAL A 162 14.89 5.30 0.91
C VAL A 162 16.21 4.54 1.09
N ASP A 163 16.14 3.25 1.45
CA ASP A 163 17.34 2.42 1.61
C ASP A 163 18.15 2.27 0.32
N LYS A 164 17.47 2.13 -0.83
CA LYS A 164 18.13 2.05 -2.14
C LYS A 164 18.76 3.39 -2.51
N ILE A 165 18.04 4.50 -2.26
CA ILE A 165 18.56 5.85 -2.48
C ILE A 165 19.84 6.06 -1.66
N ARG A 166 19.84 5.72 -0.36
CA ARG A 166 21.04 5.80 0.50
C ARG A 166 22.17 4.93 -0.03
N ARG A 167 21.89 3.65 -0.33
CA ARG A 167 22.90 2.68 -0.74
C ARG A 167 23.60 3.04 -2.05
N PHE A 168 22.86 3.62 -3.01
CA PHE A 168 23.38 3.95 -4.33
C PHE A 168 23.84 5.41 -4.45
N SER A 169 23.67 6.22 -3.41
CA SER A 169 24.15 7.60 -3.38
C SER A 169 25.66 7.67 -3.19
N ASN A 170 26.31 8.57 -3.90
CA ASN A 170 27.73 8.92 -3.70
C ASN A 170 27.91 10.02 -2.63
N LYS A 171 26.84 10.41 -1.95
CA LYS A 171 26.81 11.48 -0.94
C LYS A 171 26.10 10.99 0.32
N ASP A 172 26.49 11.52 1.46
CA ASP A 172 25.67 11.44 2.66
C ASP A 172 24.44 12.34 2.48
N LEU A 173 23.25 11.73 2.50
CA LEU A 173 21.98 12.39 2.22
C LEU A 173 21.22 12.77 3.49
N GLY A 174 21.74 12.43 4.68
CA GLY A 174 21.05 12.68 5.94
C GLY A 174 19.61 12.13 5.96
N LYS A 175 18.66 12.96 6.39
CA LYS A 175 17.23 12.62 6.41
C LYS A 175 16.64 12.78 5.01
N ILE A 176 16.17 11.69 4.43
CA ILE A 176 15.51 11.68 3.13
C ILE A 176 14.01 11.84 3.35
N THR A 177 13.42 12.86 2.74
CA THR A 177 11.98 13.13 2.77
C THR A 177 11.49 13.44 1.35
N PHE A 178 10.19 13.26 1.11
CA PHE A 178 9.56 13.55 -0.19
C PHE A 178 9.66 15.04 -0.55
N LYS A 179 9.59 15.89 0.48
CA LYS A 179 9.93 17.30 0.43
C LYS A 179 11.05 17.59 1.43
N PRO A 180 12.26 17.97 1.01
CA PRO A 180 13.28 18.45 1.92
C PRO A 180 12.72 19.65 2.70
N GLU A 181 12.92 19.70 4.01
CA GLU A 181 12.81 20.96 4.73
C GLU A 181 13.90 21.86 4.12
N GLU A 182 13.52 23.00 3.55
CA GLU A 182 14.51 24.00 3.14
C GLU A 182 15.32 24.33 4.39
N ASP A 183 16.64 24.16 4.32
CA ASP A 183 17.54 24.74 5.31
C ASP A 183 17.20 26.22 5.36
N ILE A 184 16.49 26.64 6.41
CA ILE A 184 16.32 28.05 6.75
C ILE A 184 17.70 28.51 7.18
N ALA A 185 18.51 28.89 6.19
CA ALA A 185 19.78 29.59 6.35
C ALA A 185 19.53 31.06 6.70
#